data_AF-A0A8T0WWS7-F1
#
_entry.id   AF-A0A8T0WWS7-F1
#
_cell.length_a   1.000
_cell.length_b   1.000
_cell.length_c   1.000
_cell.angle_alpha   90.00
_cell.angle_beta   90.00
_cell.angle_gamma   90.00
#
_symmetry.space_group_name_H-M   'P 1'
#
loop_
_entity.id
_entity.type
_entity.pdbx_description
1 polymer ?
#
loop_
_entity_poly.entity_id
_entity_poly.type
_entity_poly.pdbx_seq_one_letter_code
_entity_poly.pdbx_strand_id
1 'polypeptide(L)'
;MDHFLNLMKMPQTGNNQPPLSDYERTMNIERWREGTRAAHKLNVAERAAFCEQNNMTELELLQIEYGEDWWKQPLPLPPIIWKFELGKDLVAPEQIPNLPTRMRQLHSWYKMQKSKLFGASYLDEDLHKGEGRVWVDFEHLYHFYQQGALDVSIMTLWTVMESHKCRRCGINNIGFLDPSTVHENTVNLPSTVDYLYKAFLSMQDKRSILLSYNCFYHHVLLDINLNNSRIEVYDSRKRPLSLIQPVIDVVNKAFAKYRKKSKIHRPFWGDFTVEEAKYILKQPPGNNHCGFYVMHYMHCYTGDCRSAEMNTELDSRELLMGELVPLQEELAGWLVDYVVKPRSEYSII
;
A
#
# COMPACT_ATOMS: atom_id res chain seq x y z
N MET A 1 -8.39 2.05 -33.06
CA MET A 1 -6.92 2.01 -32.87
C MET A 1 -6.31 3.41 -32.98
N ASP A 2 -6.72 4.23 -33.95
CA ASP A 2 -6.12 5.56 -34.21
C ASP A 2 -6.41 6.65 -33.17
N HIS A 3 -7.56 6.62 -32.51
CA HIS A 3 -7.90 7.62 -31.50
C HIS A 3 -6.97 7.55 -30.27
N PHE A 4 -6.60 6.34 -29.86
CA PHE A 4 -5.73 6.09 -28.70
C PHE A 4 -4.29 6.55 -28.95
N LEU A 5 -3.77 6.33 -30.16
CA LEU A 5 -2.42 6.76 -30.56
C LEU A 5 -2.32 8.29 -30.73
N ASN A 6 -3.43 8.97 -31.06
CA ASN A 6 -3.45 10.42 -31.23
C ASN A 6 -3.50 11.17 -29.89
N LEU A 7 -4.16 10.63 -28.86
CA LEU A 7 -4.15 11.20 -27.50
C LEU A 7 -2.74 11.20 -26.88
N MET A 8 -1.91 10.21 -27.24
CA MET A 8 -0.53 10.07 -26.76
C MET A 8 0.47 11.05 -27.43
N LYS A 9 0.06 11.79 -28.47
CA LYS A 9 0.92 12.67 -29.29
C LYS A 9 0.79 14.17 -28.98
N MET A 10 -0.07 14.58 -28.04
CA MET A 10 -0.26 16.01 -27.76
C MET A 10 0.94 16.60 -27.00
N PRO A 11 1.57 17.69 -27.47
CA PRO A 11 2.67 18.34 -26.78
C PRO A 11 2.18 18.97 -25.47
N GLN A 12 2.88 18.74 -24.36
CA GLN A 12 2.58 19.40 -23.10
C GLN A 12 3.09 20.85 -23.15
N THR A 13 2.17 21.80 -23.02
CA THR A 13 2.47 23.24 -22.98
C THR A 13 3.17 23.61 -21.67
N GLY A 14 4.23 24.41 -21.77
CA GLY A 14 5.19 24.69 -20.72
C GLY A 14 4.65 25.33 -19.45
N ASN A 15 4.51 24.53 -18.41
CA ASN A 15 4.59 24.95 -17.01
C ASN A 15 5.95 24.47 -16.46
N ASN A 16 6.66 25.33 -15.73
CA ASN A 16 7.92 24.97 -15.04
C ASN A 16 7.70 24.07 -13.81
N GLN A 17 6.45 23.77 -13.47
CA GLN A 17 6.13 22.73 -12.50
C GLN A 17 5.91 21.42 -13.25
N PRO A 18 6.50 20.30 -12.76
CA PRO A 18 6.17 18.99 -13.30
C PRO A 18 4.64 18.79 -13.21
N PRO A 19 4.03 18.09 -14.18
CA PRO A 19 2.61 17.83 -14.15
C PRO A 19 2.25 17.08 -12.86
N LEU A 20 1.10 17.43 -12.27
CA LEU A 20 0.56 16.74 -11.10
C LEU A 20 0.50 15.23 -11.33
N SER A 21 0.83 14.48 -10.28
CA SER A 21 0.65 13.02 -10.23
C SER A 21 -0.83 12.64 -10.41
N ASP A 22 -1.08 11.37 -10.75
CA ASP A 22 -2.43 10.83 -10.87
C ASP A 22 -3.18 10.91 -9.53
N TYR A 23 -2.46 10.67 -8.43
CA TYR A 23 -2.91 10.91 -7.06
C TYR A 23 -3.36 12.36 -6.85
N GLU A 24 -2.48 13.35 -7.06
CA GLU A 24 -2.78 14.77 -6.81
C GLU A 24 -3.94 15.27 -7.68
N ARG A 25 -3.97 14.89 -8.96
CA ARG A 25 -5.07 15.26 -9.86
C ARG A 25 -6.40 14.75 -9.35
N THR A 26 -6.44 13.51 -8.86
CA THR A 26 -7.67 12.89 -8.35
C THR A 26 -8.07 13.46 -7.00
N MET A 27 -7.10 13.68 -6.10
CA MET A 27 -7.32 14.34 -4.80
C MET A 27 -7.93 15.74 -4.94
N ASN A 28 -7.59 16.48 -6.00
CA ASN A 28 -8.10 17.83 -6.23
C ASN A 28 -9.55 17.88 -6.75
N ILE A 29 -10.19 16.74 -7.00
CA ILE A 29 -11.59 16.69 -7.46
C ILE A 29 -12.54 16.77 -6.24
N GLU A 30 -13.25 17.89 -6.11
CA GLU A 30 -14.14 18.19 -4.96
C GLU A 30 -15.20 17.12 -4.69
N ARG A 31 -15.80 16.56 -5.75
CA ARG A 31 -16.85 15.53 -5.67
C ARG A 31 -16.48 14.36 -4.76
N TRP A 32 -15.23 13.91 -4.80
CA TRP A 32 -14.77 12.78 -3.98
C TRP A 32 -14.59 13.16 -2.51
N ARG A 33 -14.22 14.40 -2.23
CA ARG A 33 -13.92 14.88 -0.88
C ARG A 33 -15.18 15.18 -0.09
N GLU A 34 -16.13 15.91 -0.67
CA GLU A 34 -17.29 16.40 0.07
C GLU A 34 -18.30 15.30 0.37
N GLY A 35 -18.64 14.48 -0.64
CA GLY A 35 -19.60 13.38 -0.48
C GLY A 35 -19.13 12.35 0.55
N THR A 36 -17.85 12.00 0.51
CA THR A 36 -17.29 11.02 1.45
C THR A 36 -17.22 11.55 2.89
N ARG A 37 -16.85 12.83 3.07
CA ARG A 37 -16.80 13.44 4.41
C ARG A 37 -18.18 13.52 5.05
N ALA A 38 -19.21 13.85 4.27
CA ALA A 38 -20.59 13.91 4.77
C ALA A 38 -21.09 12.52 5.21
N ALA A 39 -20.90 11.50 4.36
CA ALA A 39 -21.28 10.12 4.69
C ALA A 39 -20.55 9.58 5.92
N HIS A 40 -19.24 9.83 6.02
CA HIS A 40 -18.43 9.42 7.18
C HIS A 40 -18.93 10.08 8.48
N LYS A 41 -19.18 11.39 8.47
CA LYS A 41 -19.68 12.11 9.66
C LYS A 41 -21.00 11.52 10.16
N LEU A 42 -21.89 11.11 9.26
CA LEU A 42 -23.15 10.47 9.62
C LEU A 42 -22.91 9.10 10.26
N ASN A 43 -22.12 8.23 9.62
CA ASN A 43 -21.84 6.87 10.13
C ASN A 43 -21.17 6.88 11.51
N VAL A 44 -20.20 7.78 11.73
CA VAL A 44 -19.53 7.91 13.04
C VAL A 44 -20.51 8.35 14.12
N ALA A 45 -21.39 9.32 13.83
CA ALA A 45 -22.39 9.77 14.76
C ALA A 45 -23.41 8.67 15.14
N GLU A 46 -23.82 7.85 14.15
CA GLU A 46 -24.74 6.73 14.37
C GLU A 46 -24.11 5.63 15.25
N ARG A 47 -22.86 5.22 14.97
CA ARG A 47 -22.16 4.23 15.83
C ARG A 47 -21.92 4.75 17.24
N ALA A 48 -21.51 6.02 17.39
CA ALA A 48 -21.31 6.63 18.70
C ALA A 48 -22.60 6.66 19.52
N ALA A 49 -23.73 7.07 18.89
CA ALA A 49 -25.03 7.08 19.53
C ALA A 49 -25.49 5.67 19.94
N PHE A 50 -25.21 4.64 19.11
CA PHE A 50 -25.51 3.26 19.45
C PHE A 50 -24.73 2.78 20.68
N CYS A 51 -23.43 3.04 20.73
CA CYS A 51 -22.58 2.68 21.87
C CYS A 51 -23.05 3.37 23.17
N GLU A 52 -23.38 4.66 23.09
CA GLU A 52 -23.89 5.44 24.23
C GLU A 52 -25.24 4.89 24.73
N GLN A 53 -26.18 4.63 23.83
CA GLN A 53 -27.51 4.09 24.16
C GLN A 53 -27.44 2.71 24.83
N ASN A 54 -26.44 1.90 24.48
CA ASN A 54 -26.28 0.54 24.99
C ASN A 54 -25.24 0.44 26.11
N ASN A 55 -24.70 1.58 26.59
CA ASN A 55 -23.68 1.64 27.64
C ASN A 55 -22.49 0.68 27.38
N MET A 56 -21.98 0.72 26.16
CA MET A 56 -20.86 -0.12 25.71
C MET A 56 -19.77 0.69 25.02
N THR A 57 -18.56 0.15 25.03
CA THR A 57 -17.41 0.67 24.29
C THR A 57 -17.43 0.18 22.83
N GLU A 58 -16.71 0.89 21.97
CA GLU A 58 -16.52 0.44 20.58
C GLU A 58 -15.83 -0.93 20.50
N LEU A 59 -14.92 -1.23 21.43
CA LEU A 59 -14.25 -2.53 21.50
C LEU A 59 -15.23 -3.67 21.85
N GLU A 60 -16.15 -3.44 22.78
CA GLU A 60 -17.20 -4.40 23.13
C GLU A 60 -18.18 -4.62 21.98
N LEU A 61 -18.57 -3.55 21.28
CA LEU A 61 -19.38 -3.65 20.06
C LEU A 61 -18.70 -4.55 19.01
N LEU A 62 -17.38 -4.43 18.87
CA LEU A 62 -16.62 -5.28 17.94
C LEU A 62 -16.50 -6.72 18.34
N GLN A 63 -16.34 -6.99 19.62
CA GLN A 63 -16.37 -8.36 20.13
C GLN A 63 -17.76 -9.00 19.92
N ILE A 64 -18.83 -8.20 20.01
CA ILE A 64 -20.20 -8.67 19.73
C ILE A 64 -20.42 -8.90 18.23
N GLU A 65 -20.03 -7.94 17.38
CA GLU A 65 -20.23 -8.01 15.93
C GLU A 65 -19.38 -9.11 15.27
N TYR A 66 -18.16 -9.34 15.77
CA TYR A 66 -17.14 -10.12 15.07
C TYR A 66 -16.45 -11.21 15.93
N GLY A 67 -16.79 -11.33 17.22
CA GLY A 67 -16.20 -12.30 18.15
C GLY A 67 -14.90 -11.82 18.81
N GLU A 68 -14.44 -12.54 19.85
CA GLU A 68 -13.23 -12.15 20.60
C GLU A 68 -11.93 -12.14 19.78
N ASP A 69 -11.87 -12.92 18.69
CA ASP A 69 -10.66 -13.13 17.87
C ASP A 69 -10.80 -12.52 16.46
N TRP A 70 -11.64 -11.48 16.31
CA TRP A 70 -12.00 -10.90 15.01
C TRP A 70 -10.82 -10.45 14.13
N TRP A 71 -9.65 -10.21 14.74
CA TRP A 71 -8.41 -9.86 14.03
C TRP A 71 -7.66 -11.07 13.41
N LYS A 72 -8.08 -12.31 13.70
CA LYS A 72 -7.46 -13.55 13.17
C LYS A 72 -8.08 -14.00 11.84
N GLN A 73 -9.23 -13.45 11.47
CA GLN A 73 -9.97 -13.84 10.27
C GLN A 73 -10.32 -12.60 9.44
N PRO A 74 -10.55 -12.75 8.14
CA PRO A 74 -11.16 -11.68 7.35
C PRO A 74 -12.49 -11.27 8.00
N LEU A 75 -12.71 -9.97 8.16
CA LEU A 75 -13.98 -9.50 8.70
C LEU A 75 -15.11 -9.91 7.75
N PRO A 76 -16.24 -10.42 8.27
CA PRO A 76 -17.41 -10.73 7.45
C PRO A 76 -17.91 -9.45 6.80
N LEU A 77 -17.65 -9.31 5.51
CA LEU A 77 -18.12 -8.19 4.70
C LEU A 77 -19.56 -8.46 4.24
N PRO A 78 -20.36 -7.41 4.01
CA PRO A 78 -21.60 -7.57 3.26
C PRO A 78 -21.30 -8.26 1.92
N PRO A 79 -22.21 -9.12 1.42
CA PRO A 79 -21.98 -9.85 0.17
C PRO A 79 -21.65 -8.88 -0.96
N ILE A 80 -20.50 -9.06 -1.61
CA ILE A 80 -20.19 -8.28 -2.82
C ILE A 80 -21.21 -8.70 -3.88
N ILE A 81 -22.12 -7.78 -4.20
CA ILE A 81 -23.20 -8.02 -5.16
C ILE A 81 -22.61 -8.28 -6.56
N TRP A 82 -21.53 -7.56 -6.90
CA TRP A 82 -20.85 -7.69 -8.18
C TRP A 82 -19.74 -8.75 -8.12
N LYS A 83 -19.99 -9.94 -8.67
CA LYS A 83 -19.01 -11.04 -8.64
C LYS A 83 -17.96 -10.91 -9.75
N PHE A 84 -16.74 -11.33 -9.44
CA PHE A 84 -15.64 -11.36 -10.42
C PHE A 84 -15.90 -12.40 -11.53
N GLU A 85 -15.69 -11.99 -12.77
CA GLU A 85 -15.61 -12.87 -13.93
C GLU A 85 -14.52 -12.36 -14.88
N LEU A 86 -13.62 -13.25 -15.31
CA LEU A 86 -12.49 -12.89 -16.15
C LEU A 86 -12.93 -12.23 -17.48
N GLY A 87 -12.38 -11.05 -17.78
CA GLY A 87 -12.66 -10.30 -19.00
C GLY A 87 -13.99 -9.52 -18.97
N LYS A 88 -14.70 -9.50 -17.85
CA LYS A 88 -15.91 -8.69 -17.62
C LYS A 88 -15.59 -7.38 -16.91
N ASP A 89 -16.58 -6.64 -16.43
CA ASP A 89 -16.30 -5.39 -15.72
C ASP A 89 -15.77 -5.68 -14.30
N LEU A 90 -14.72 -4.96 -13.87
CA LEU A 90 -14.16 -5.09 -12.52
C LEU A 90 -15.03 -4.42 -11.45
N VAL A 91 -15.96 -3.59 -11.86
CA VAL A 91 -16.92 -2.84 -11.03
C VAL A 91 -18.32 -2.96 -11.63
N ALA A 92 -19.34 -2.63 -10.83
CA ALA A 92 -20.70 -2.58 -11.35
C ALA A 92 -20.79 -1.58 -12.53
N PRO A 93 -21.57 -1.86 -13.58
CA PRO A 93 -21.64 -1.00 -14.77
C PRO A 93 -21.94 0.47 -14.47
N GLU A 94 -22.73 0.74 -13.44
CA GLU A 94 -23.13 2.08 -12.99
C GLU A 94 -21.96 2.86 -12.35
N GLN A 95 -20.92 2.15 -11.89
CA GLN A 95 -19.71 2.74 -11.32
C GLN A 95 -18.69 3.13 -12.40
N ILE A 96 -18.72 2.51 -13.58
CA ILE A 96 -17.75 2.75 -14.67
C ILE A 96 -17.65 4.23 -15.07
N PRO A 97 -18.75 5.00 -15.24
CA PRO A 97 -18.67 6.43 -15.54
C PRO A 97 -17.99 7.25 -14.45
N ASN A 98 -18.00 6.76 -13.21
CA ASN A 98 -17.41 7.41 -12.05
C ASN A 98 -15.95 7.01 -11.83
N LEU A 99 -15.42 5.99 -12.51
CA LEU A 99 -14.01 5.63 -12.37
C LEU A 99 -13.11 6.78 -12.88
N PRO A 100 -12.01 7.10 -12.19
CA PRO A 100 -10.96 7.98 -12.73
C PRO A 100 -10.36 7.49 -14.06
N THR A 101 -9.60 8.36 -14.73
CA THR A 101 -9.23 8.16 -16.14
C THR A 101 -8.27 6.98 -16.33
N ARG A 102 -7.26 6.85 -15.49
CA ARG A 102 -6.25 5.80 -15.59
C ARG A 102 -6.83 4.46 -15.17
N MET A 103 -7.66 4.43 -14.14
CA MET A 103 -8.48 3.26 -13.79
C MET A 103 -9.35 2.81 -14.97
N ARG A 104 -10.04 3.72 -15.69
CA ARG A 104 -10.80 3.33 -16.89
C ARG A 104 -9.92 2.75 -18.01
N GLN A 105 -8.71 3.27 -18.18
CA GLN A 105 -7.75 2.77 -19.16
C GLN A 105 -7.26 1.36 -18.79
N LEU A 106 -6.85 1.15 -17.54
CA LEU A 106 -6.42 -0.15 -17.04
C LEU A 106 -7.56 -1.17 -17.11
N HIS A 107 -8.78 -0.78 -16.71
CA HIS A 107 -9.99 -1.59 -16.81
C HIS A 107 -10.27 -2.01 -18.26
N SER A 108 -10.18 -1.07 -19.20
CA SER A 108 -10.39 -1.36 -20.63
C SER A 108 -9.33 -2.32 -21.18
N TRP A 109 -8.07 -2.15 -20.77
CA TRP A 109 -7.01 -3.08 -21.11
C TRP A 109 -7.26 -4.48 -20.53
N TYR A 110 -7.66 -4.57 -19.26
CA TYR A 110 -7.98 -5.84 -18.59
C TYR A 110 -9.04 -6.64 -19.35
N LYS A 111 -10.12 -5.98 -19.82
CA LYS A 111 -11.20 -6.63 -20.57
C LYS A 111 -10.76 -7.26 -21.89
N MET A 112 -9.61 -6.87 -22.42
CA MET A 112 -9.03 -7.46 -23.63
C MET A 112 -8.19 -8.71 -23.35
N GLN A 113 -7.91 -9.02 -22.08
CA GLN A 113 -7.01 -10.11 -21.70
C GLN A 113 -7.76 -11.44 -21.67
N LYS A 114 -7.06 -12.49 -22.12
CA LYS A 114 -7.53 -13.89 -22.06
C LYS A 114 -6.83 -14.70 -20.98
N SER A 115 -5.67 -14.24 -20.53
CA SER A 115 -4.93 -14.83 -19.41
C SER A 115 -5.62 -14.53 -18.09
N LYS A 116 -5.48 -15.41 -17.11
CA LYS A 116 -5.91 -15.15 -15.71
C LYS A 116 -4.97 -14.20 -14.98
N LEU A 117 -3.74 -14.11 -15.42
CA LEU A 117 -2.66 -13.39 -14.77
C LEU A 117 -2.12 -12.30 -15.69
N PHE A 118 -1.66 -11.20 -15.10
CA PHE A 118 -0.71 -10.29 -15.72
C PHE A 118 0.57 -10.22 -14.89
N GLY A 119 1.63 -9.64 -15.43
CA GLY A 119 2.85 -9.46 -14.67
C GLY A 119 3.58 -8.18 -15.01
N ALA A 120 4.46 -7.80 -14.08
CA ALA A 120 5.38 -6.68 -14.21
C ALA A 120 6.78 -7.20 -13.87
N SER A 121 7.81 -6.79 -14.62
CA SER A 121 9.18 -6.97 -14.17
C SER A 121 9.50 -6.00 -13.03
N TYR A 122 10.59 -6.25 -12.31
CA TYR A 122 11.20 -5.28 -11.40
C TYR A 122 12.72 -5.46 -11.45
N LEU A 123 13.42 -4.38 -11.14
CA LEU A 123 14.88 -4.29 -11.09
C LEU A 123 15.40 -4.67 -9.71
N ASP A 124 16.69 -4.98 -9.60
CA ASP A 124 17.30 -5.20 -8.27
C ASP A 124 17.23 -3.93 -7.41
N GLU A 125 17.34 -2.75 -8.00
CA GLU A 125 17.25 -1.47 -7.29
C GLU A 125 15.84 -1.20 -6.72
N ASP A 126 14.81 -1.88 -7.22
CA ASP A 126 13.45 -1.72 -6.70
C ASP A 126 13.28 -2.35 -5.32
N LEU A 127 13.80 -3.58 -5.15
CA LEU A 127 13.46 -4.49 -4.05
C LEU A 127 14.67 -5.16 -3.39
N HIS A 128 15.89 -4.97 -3.93
CA HIS A 128 17.16 -5.51 -3.46
C HIS A 128 17.21 -7.04 -3.32
N LYS A 129 16.55 -7.75 -4.23
CA LYS A 129 16.43 -9.22 -4.25
C LYS A 129 16.87 -9.89 -5.56
N GLY A 130 17.54 -9.14 -6.43
CA GLY A 130 17.79 -9.45 -7.84
C GLY A 130 16.62 -9.03 -8.73
N GLU A 131 16.86 -8.96 -10.04
CA GLU A 131 15.80 -8.72 -11.03
C GLU A 131 14.79 -9.87 -11.05
N GLY A 132 13.53 -9.57 -11.36
CA GLY A 132 12.51 -10.60 -11.47
C GLY A 132 11.16 -10.09 -11.94
N ARG A 133 10.10 -10.80 -11.56
CA ARG A 133 8.72 -10.52 -12.01
C ARG A 133 7.72 -10.73 -10.89
N VAL A 134 6.72 -9.86 -10.81
CA VAL A 134 5.50 -10.06 -10.03
C VAL A 134 4.43 -10.56 -10.98
N TRP A 135 3.76 -11.66 -10.63
CA TRP A 135 2.55 -12.14 -11.29
C TRP A 135 1.35 -11.84 -10.42
N VAL A 136 0.28 -11.34 -11.02
CA VAL A 136 -0.93 -10.91 -10.33
C VAL A 136 -2.14 -11.55 -11.00
N ASP A 137 -2.95 -12.25 -10.22
CA ASP A 137 -4.26 -12.74 -10.68
C ASP A 137 -5.21 -11.55 -10.87
N PHE A 138 -5.96 -11.55 -11.95
CA PHE A 138 -6.95 -10.51 -12.20
C PHE A 138 -8.05 -10.46 -11.13
N GLU A 139 -8.28 -11.54 -10.36
CA GLU A 139 -9.14 -11.49 -9.18
C GLU A 139 -8.60 -10.51 -8.12
N HIS A 140 -7.28 -10.41 -8.00
CA HIS A 140 -6.64 -9.48 -7.06
C HIS A 140 -6.73 -8.03 -7.56
N LEU A 141 -6.67 -7.84 -8.89
CA LEU A 141 -6.98 -6.54 -9.50
C LEU A 141 -8.46 -6.17 -9.30
N TYR A 142 -9.36 -7.14 -9.37
CA TYR A 142 -10.77 -6.92 -9.04
C TYR A 142 -10.95 -6.51 -7.57
N HIS A 143 -10.32 -7.18 -6.61
CA HIS A 143 -10.36 -6.76 -5.20
C HIS A 143 -9.79 -5.36 -5.00
N PHE A 144 -8.73 -5.02 -5.74
CA PHE A 144 -8.21 -3.65 -5.75
C PHE A 144 -9.25 -2.64 -6.23
N TYR A 145 -10.02 -2.91 -7.29
CA TYR A 145 -11.10 -2.03 -7.76
C TYR A 145 -12.28 -1.94 -6.79
N GLN A 146 -12.64 -3.06 -6.17
CA GLN A 146 -13.72 -3.17 -5.18
C GLN A 146 -13.36 -2.59 -3.81
N GLN A 147 -12.14 -2.06 -3.64
CA GLN A 147 -11.63 -1.60 -2.35
C GLN A 147 -11.69 -2.72 -1.29
N GLY A 148 -11.46 -3.96 -1.71
CA GLY A 148 -11.43 -5.13 -0.86
C GLY A 148 -10.07 -5.35 -0.17
N ALA A 149 -9.88 -6.56 0.37
CA ALA A 149 -8.61 -6.99 0.92
C ALA A 149 -7.55 -7.05 -0.20
N LEU A 150 -6.45 -6.32 -0.04
CA LEU A 150 -5.37 -6.32 -1.02
C LEU A 150 -4.47 -7.54 -0.83
N ASP A 151 -4.16 -8.22 -1.92
CA ASP A 151 -3.18 -9.29 -1.92
C ASP A 151 -1.74 -8.74 -1.87
N VAL A 152 -0.82 -9.58 -1.38
CA VAL A 152 0.62 -9.30 -1.35
C VAL A 152 1.16 -8.93 -2.73
N SER A 153 0.64 -9.50 -3.82
CA SER A 153 1.08 -9.18 -5.18
C SER A 153 0.73 -7.74 -5.58
N ILE A 154 -0.42 -7.22 -5.15
CA ILE A 154 -0.81 -5.80 -5.34
C ILE A 154 0.09 -4.89 -4.50
N MET A 155 0.38 -5.30 -3.25
CA MET A 155 1.30 -4.57 -2.39
C MET A 155 2.74 -4.55 -2.93
N THR A 156 3.20 -5.63 -3.56
CA THR A 156 4.51 -5.65 -4.24
C THR A 156 4.51 -4.70 -5.44
N LEU A 157 3.45 -4.69 -6.27
CA LEU A 157 3.35 -3.71 -7.37
C LEU A 157 3.37 -2.26 -6.86
N TRP A 158 2.64 -1.97 -5.77
CA TRP A 158 2.68 -0.66 -5.12
C TRP A 158 4.10 -0.31 -4.66
N THR A 159 4.78 -1.25 -4.02
CA THR A 159 6.16 -1.08 -3.53
C THR A 159 7.14 -0.78 -4.67
N VAL A 160 7.02 -1.50 -5.79
CA VAL A 160 7.83 -1.25 -7.00
C VAL A 160 7.51 0.11 -7.61
N MET A 161 6.22 0.48 -7.69
CA MET A 161 5.81 1.80 -8.16
C MET A 161 6.43 2.92 -7.31
N GLU A 162 6.35 2.81 -5.99
CA GLU A 162 6.89 3.82 -5.07
C GLU A 162 8.43 3.92 -5.15
N SER A 163 9.12 2.79 -5.30
CA SER A 163 10.56 2.77 -5.55
C SER A 163 10.93 3.43 -6.87
N HIS A 164 10.21 3.11 -7.94
CA HIS A 164 10.37 3.75 -9.24
C HIS A 164 10.11 5.26 -9.17
N LYS A 165 9.05 5.69 -8.46
CA LYS A 165 8.75 7.10 -8.21
C LYS A 165 9.89 7.80 -7.49
N CYS A 166 10.41 7.22 -6.41
CA CYS A 166 11.57 7.73 -5.69
C CYS A 166 12.78 7.95 -6.62
N ARG A 167 13.11 6.97 -7.46
CA ARG A 167 14.21 7.10 -8.42
C ARG A 167 13.99 8.23 -9.42
N ARG A 168 12.77 8.36 -9.96
CA ARG A 168 12.42 9.43 -10.91
C ARG A 168 12.41 10.82 -10.29
N CYS A 169 12.08 10.91 -9.01
CA CYS A 169 12.06 12.18 -8.27
C CYS A 169 13.38 12.49 -7.56
N GLY A 170 14.39 11.62 -7.65
CA GLY A 170 15.68 11.79 -6.96
C GLY A 170 15.60 11.64 -5.44
N ILE A 171 14.56 10.97 -4.93
CA ILE A 171 14.37 10.68 -3.51
C ILE A 171 15.21 9.45 -3.15
N ASN A 172 16.42 9.68 -2.67
CA ASN A 172 17.41 8.62 -2.49
C ASN A 172 17.57 8.13 -1.04
N ASN A 173 16.85 8.72 -0.09
CA ASN A 173 16.95 8.42 1.34
C ASN A 173 15.93 7.38 1.83
N ILE A 174 15.14 6.81 0.92
CA ILE A 174 14.13 5.77 1.22
C ILE A 174 14.51 4.52 0.43
N GLY A 175 14.33 3.36 1.05
CA GLY A 175 14.48 2.06 0.41
C GLY A 175 13.28 1.17 0.68
N PHE A 176 13.12 0.11 -0.12
CA PHE A 176 11.93 -0.73 -0.09
C PHE A 176 12.31 -2.21 -0.02
N LEU A 177 11.62 -2.93 0.85
CA LEU A 177 11.71 -4.38 0.96
C LEU A 177 10.49 -5.02 0.30
N ASP A 178 10.69 -6.21 -0.26
CA ASP A 178 9.66 -6.92 -0.99
C ASP A 178 8.66 -7.64 -0.06
N PRO A 179 7.37 -7.25 -0.08
CA PRO A 179 6.32 -7.90 0.69
C PRO A 179 6.13 -9.39 0.33
N SER A 180 6.40 -9.78 -0.92
CA SER A 180 6.28 -11.18 -1.37
C SER A 180 7.42 -12.07 -0.92
N THR A 181 8.55 -11.49 -0.49
CA THR A 181 9.67 -12.23 0.08
C THR A 181 9.59 -12.28 1.61
N VAL A 182 9.11 -11.23 2.25
CA VAL A 182 8.99 -11.12 3.71
C VAL A 182 7.51 -11.07 4.11
N HIS A 183 6.90 -12.24 4.26
CA HIS A 183 5.52 -12.38 4.75
C HIS A 183 5.41 -13.56 5.71
N GLU A 184 4.25 -13.73 6.34
CA GLU A 184 4.01 -14.75 7.38
C GLU A 184 4.54 -16.15 7.04
N ASN A 185 4.34 -16.64 5.81
CA ASN A 185 4.74 -17.99 5.43
C ASN A 185 6.25 -18.14 5.17
N THR A 186 6.95 -17.05 4.87
CA THR A 186 8.39 -17.08 4.54
C THR A 186 9.26 -16.52 5.66
N VAL A 187 8.68 -15.82 6.65
CA VAL A 187 9.42 -15.08 7.66
C VAL A 187 10.44 -15.96 8.39
N ASN A 188 10.09 -17.21 8.69
CA ASN A 188 10.94 -18.16 9.41
C ASN A 188 11.99 -18.86 8.53
N LEU A 189 12.04 -18.60 7.23
CA LEU A 189 13.00 -19.24 6.32
C LEU A 189 14.39 -18.59 6.44
N PRO A 190 15.49 -19.38 6.41
CA PRO A 190 16.85 -18.84 6.39
C PRO A 190 17.12 -17.91 5.20
N SER A 191 16.48 -18.18 4.04
CA SER A 191 16.57 -17.33 2.85
C SER A 191 16.05 -15.91 3.08
N THR A 192 15.07 -15.75 3.97
CA THR A 192 14.49 -14.43 4.32
C THR A 192 15.48 -13.60 5.12
N VAL A 193 16.19 -14.23 6.07
CA VAL A 193 17.29 -13.59 6.79
C VAL A 193 18.40 -13.16 5.82
N ASP A 194 18.75 -14.02 4.87
CA ASP A 194 19.78 -13.72 3.86
C ASP A 194 19.39 -12.59 2.91
N TYR A 195 18.13 -12.55 2.49
CA TYR A 195 17.58 -11.45 1.72
C TYR A 195 17.68 -10.13 2.49
N LEU A 196 17.09 -10.07 3.69
CA LEU A 196 17.10 -8.85 4.52
C LEU A 196 18.51 -8.37 4.82
N TYR A 197 19.44 -9.28 5.13
CA TYR A 197 20.84 -8.93 5.35
C TYR A 197 21.49 -8.28 4.12
N LYS A 198 21.27 -8.83 2.91
CA LYS A 198 21.79 -8.26 1.66
C LYS A 198 21.14 -6.91 1.35
N ALA A 199 19.83 -6.81 1.55
CA ALA A 199 19.07 -5.59 1.38
C ALA A 199 19.54 -4.48 2.35
N PHE A 200 19.84 -4.81 3.61
CA PHE A 200 20.46 -3.86 4.54
C PHE A 200 21.86 -3.44 4.11
N LEU A 201 22.63 -4.30 3.43
CA LEU A 201 23.92 -3.91 2.85
C LEU A 201 23.79 -3.01 1.62
N SER A 202 22.73 -3.12 0.81
CA SER A 202 22.52 -2.22 -0.32
C SER A 202 21.91 -0.88 0.09
N MET A 203 21.12 -0.86 1.16
CA MET A 203 20.37 0.31 1.64
C MET A 203 20.99 0.98 2.88
N GLN A 204 22.30 0.88 3.05
CA GLN A 204 22.99 1.36 4.26
C GLN A 204 22.90 2.87 4.48
N ASP A 205 22.72 3.61 3.39
CA ASP A 205 22.60 5.06 3.31
C ASP A 205 21.16 5.56 3.50
N LYS A 206 20.17 4.66 3.50
CA LYS A 206 18.76 5.04 3.61
C LYS A 206 18.42 5.47 5.04
N ARG A 207 17.61 6.52 5.13
CA ARG A 207 17.00 6.98 6.38
C ARG A 207 15.86 6.05 6.81
N SER A 208 15.08 5.58 5.84
CA SER A 208 13.91 4.74 6.06
C SER A 208 13.93 3.58 5.07
N ILE A 209 13.74 2.37 5.58
CA ILE A 209 13.59 1.15 4.79
C ILE A 209 12.20 0.60 5.07
N LEU A 210 11.34 0.64 4.07
CA LEU A 210 9.92 0.37 4.21
C LEU A 210 9.60 -1.09 3.85
N LEU A 211 8.80 -1.75 4.67
CA LEU A 211 8.27 -3.09 4.41
C LEU A 211 6.77 -3.14 4.71
N SER A 212 5.97 -3.49 3.71
CA SER A 212 4.60 -3.97 3.95
C SER A 212 4.67 -5.42 4.40
N TYR A 213 4.27 -5.70 5.64
CA TYR A 213 4.21 -7.05 6.18
C TYR A 213 2.76 -7.49 6.32
N ASN A 214 2.41 -8.61 5.69
CA ASN A 214 1.10 -9.23 5.84
C ASN A 214 1.17 -10.33 6.91
N CYS A 215 0.40 -10.18 7.98
CA CYS A 215 0.21 -11.22 9.00
C CYS A 215 -1.24 -11.32 9.44
N PHE A 216 -1.75 -12.56 9.46
CA PHE A 216 -3.14 -12.86 9.80
C PHE A 216 -4.14 -12.00 9.00
N TYR A 217 -4.01 -12.00 7.67
CA TYR A 217 -4.89 -11.28 6.74
C TYR A 217 -4.92 -9.76 6.92
N HIS A 218 -3.85 -9.16 7.42
CA HIS A 218 -3.78 -7.72 7.66
C HIS A 218 -2.37 -7.19 7.38
N HIS A 219 -2.34 -6.10 6.62
CA HIS A 219 -1.09 -5.42 6.26
C HIS A 219 -0.73 -4.38 7.31
N VAL A 220 0.54 -4.38 7.69
CA VAL A 220 1.18 -3.34 8.50
C VAL A 220 2.40 -2.80 7.76
N LEU A 221 2.75 -1.54 7.99
CA LEU A 221 4.00 -0.97 7.49
C LEU A 221 5.04 -0.92 8.61
N LEU A 222 6.25 -1.41 8.31
CA LEU A 222 7.44 -1.24 9.16
C LEU A 222 8.35 -0.20 8.49
N ASP A 223 8.67 0.89 9.20
CA ASP A 223 9.78 1.79 8.85
C ASP A 223 11.01 1.39 9.66
N ILE A 224 11.99 0.79 8.99
CA ILE A 224 13.23 0.30 9.57
C ILE A 224 14.33 1.33 9.39
N ASN A 225 14.85 1.84 10.50
CA ASN A 225 15.98 2.77 10.53
C ASN A 225 17.24 2.09 11.08
N LEU A 226 18.19 1.79 10.18
CA LEU A 226 19.44 1.12 10.53
C LEU A 226 20.37 1.98 11.41
N ASN A 227 20.30 3.31 11.29
CA ASN A 227 21.15 4.24 12.07
C ASN A 227 20.79 4.24 13.54
N ASN A 228 19.50 4.32 13.83
CA ASN A 228 18.97 4.47 15.17
C ASN A 228 18.64 3.12 15.82
N SER A 229 18.81 2.01 15.09
CA SER A 229 18.28 0.69 15.49
C SER A 229 16.83 0.82 15.97
N ARG A 230 15.99 1.47 15.15
CA ARG A 230 14.57 1.67 15.44
C ARG A 230 13.68 1.10 14.34
N ILE A 231 12.58 0.47 14.73
CA ILE A 231 11.47 0.11 13.83
C ILE A 231 10.24 0.88 14.31
N GLU A 232 9.67 1.70 13.44
CA GLU A 232 8.38 2.34 13.67
C GLU A 232 7.28 1.56 12.94
N VAL A 233 6.23 1.18 13.67
CA VAL A 233 5.16 0.30 13.18
C VAL A 233 3.89 1.10 12.94
N TYR A 234 3.42 1.08 11.71
CA TYR A 234 2.20 1.71 11.26
C TYR A 234 1.14 0.63 11.06
N ASP A 235 0.31 0.41 12.09
CA ASP A 235 -0.83 -0.49 12.04
C ASP A 235 -2.13 0.31 12.14
N SER A 236 -2.89 0.35 11.04
CA SER A 236 -4.17 1.08 10.97
C SER A 236 -5.21 0.59 11.99
N ARG A 237 -5.13 -0.67 12.44
CA ARG A 237 -6.03 -1.26 13.46
C ARG A 237 -5.41 -1.28 14.86
N LYS A 238 -4.15 -0.85 15.01
CA LYS A 238 -3.39 -0.90 16.28
C LYS A 238 -3.49 -2.27 16.98
N ARG A 239 -3.25 -3.35 16.23
CA ARG A 239 -3.26 -4.68 16.81
C ARG A 239 -2.04 -4.87 17.73
N PRO A 240 -2.08 -5.82 18.67
CA PRO A 240 -0.95 -6.07 19.57
C PRO A 240 0.36 -6.35 18.79
N LEU A 241 1.45 -5.68 19.18
CA LEU A 241 2.78 -5.86 18.58
C LEU A 241 3.27 -7.32 18.61
N SER A 242 2.80 -8.14 19.54
CA SER A 242 3.13 -9.56 19.62
C SER A 242 2.80 -10.33 18.33
N LEU A 243 1.82 -9.87 17.54
CA LEU A 243 1.44 -10.50 16.27
C LEU A 243 2.49 -10.34 15.17
N ILE A 244 3.32 -9.29 15.25
CA ILE A 244 4.40 -9.03 14.28
C ILE A 244 5.78 -9.44 14.82
N GLN A 245 5.84 -10.00 16.04
CA GLN A 245 7.09 -10.45 16.63
C GLN A 245 7.92 -11.38 15.71
N PRO A 246 7.33 -12.31 14.95
CA PRO A 246 8.10 -13.15 14.03
C PRO A 246 8.92 -12.36 13.00
N VAL A 247 8.38 -11.27 12.44
CA VAL A 247 9.14 -10.42 11.49
C VAL A 247 10.19 -9.58 12.21
N ILE A 248 9.90 -9.09 13.41
CA ILE A 248 10.88 -8.35 14.23
C ILE A 248 12.09 -9.23 14.56
N ASP A 249 11.88 -10.49 14.95
CA ASP A 249 12.96 -11.43 15.26
C ASP A 249 13.85 -11.69 14.04
N VAL A 250 13.25 -11.81 12.86
CA VAL A 250 13.95 -12.09 11.60
C VAL A 250 14.71 -10.87 11.10
N VAL A 251 14.13 -9.68 11.24
CA VAL A 251 14.81 -8.40 11.00
C VAL A 251 16.00 -8.23 11.95
N ASN A 252 15.86 -8.54 13.25
CA ASN A 252 16.96 -8.51 14.22
C ASN A 252 18.07 -9.51 13.88
N LYS A 253 17.73 -10.75 13.48
CA LYS A 253 18.72 -11.74 13.01
C LYS A 253 19.49 -11.24 11.79
N ALA A 254 18.79 -10.67 10.81
CA ALA A 254 19.41 -10.08 9.62
C ALA A 254 20.30 -8.89 9.98
N PHE A 255 19.86 -8.04 10.92
CA PHE A 255 20.62 -6.89 11.38
C PHE A 255 21.87 -7.29 12.18
N ALA A 256 21.80 -8.32 13.01
CA ALA A 256 22.98 -8.87 13.68
C ALA A 256 24.01 -9.40 12.68
N LYS A 257 23.56 -10.05 11.59
CA LYS A 257 24.44 -10.47 10.49
C LYS A 257 25.02 -9.28 9.72
N TYR A 258 24.21 -8.26 9.49
CA TYR A 258 24.62 -7.00 8.87
C TYR A 258 25.70 -6.28 9.71
N ARG A 259 25.51 -6.11 11.01
CA ARG A 259 26.48 -5.48 11.93
C ARG A 259 27.86 -6.15 11.87
N LYS A 260 27.90 -7.48 11.81
CA LYS A 260 29.17 -8.24 11.73
C LYS A 260 29.95 -8.03 10.43
N LYS A 261 29.27 -7.63 9.34
CA LYS A 261 29.85 -7.59 7.99
C LYS A 261 29.90 -6.19 7.37
N SER A 262 29.09 -5.26 7.89
CA SER A 262 29.14 -3.87 7.45
C SER A 262 30.47 -3.25 7.84
N LYS A 263 30.99 -2.40 6.96
CA LYS A 263 32.17 -1.56 7.22
C LYS A 263 31.80 -0.21 7.85
N ILE A 264 30.51 0.02 8.11
CA ILE A 264 29.98 1.28 8.65
C ILE A 264 29.78 1.13 10.15
N HIS A 265 30.48 1.96 10.93
CA HIS A 265 30.21 2.09 12.36
C HIS A 265 28.92 2.89 12.57
N ARG A 266 28.04 2.42 13.46
CA ARG A 266 26.77 3.10 13.79
C ARG A 266 26.71 3.37 15.30
N PRO A 267 26.04 4.45 15.73
CA PRO A 267 25.97 4.78 17.15
C PRO A 267 25.13 3.80 17.97
N PHE A 268 24.14 3.16 17.36
CA PHE A 268 23.27 2.17 18.00
C PHE A 268 23.53 0.79 17.38
N TRP A 269 23.94 -0.17 18.21
CA TRP A 269 24.39 -1.52 17.79
C TRP A 269 23.69 -2.66 18.56
N GLY A 270 22.52 -2.37 19.14
CA GLY A 270 21.63 -3.35 19.78
C GLY A 270 20.54 -3.84 18.85
N ASP A 271 19.68 -4.72 19.36
CA ASP A 271 18.45 -5.09 18.66
C ASP A 271 17.55 -3.87 18.47
N PHE A 272 16.66 -3.92 17.48
CA PHE A 272 15.80 -2.81 17.16
C PHE A 272 14.87 -2.47 18.34
N THR A 273 14.81 -1.19 18.70
CA THR A 273 13.70 -0.67 19.50
C THR A 273 12.48 -0.56 18.60
N VAL A 274 11.37 -1.18 19.01
CA VAL A 274 10.12 -1.20 18.24
C VAL A 274 9.13 -0.25 18.90
N GLU A 275 8.61 0.70 18.13
CA GLU A 275 7.65 1.69 18.59
C GLU A 275 6.44 1.71 17.65
N GLU A 276 5.24 1.85 18.21
CA GLU A 276 4.04 2.10 17.42
C GLU A 276 4.00 3.57 16.99
N ALA A 277 3.72 3.80 15.71
CA ALA A 277 3.52 5.14 15.18
C ALA A 277 2.32 5.80 15.87
N LYS A 278 2.56 6.97 16.49
CA LYS A 278 1.55 7.64 17.32
C LYS A 278 0.47 8.30 16.46
N TYR A 279 0.89 9.06 15.46
CA TYR A 279 0.02 9.93 14.64
C TYR A 279 -0.18 9.32 13.26
N ILE A 280 -1.07 8.33 13.20
CA ILE A 280 -1.44 7.63 11.96
C ILE A 280 -2.95 7.65 11.78
N LEU A 281 -3.38 7.57 10.52
CA LEU A 281 -4.78 7.32 10.20
C LEU A 281 -5.21 5.99 10.82
N LYS A 282 -6.44 5.91 11.31
CA LYS A 282 -6.95 4.69 11.95
C LYS A 282 -8.04 4.09 11.09
N GLN A 283 -7.93 2.79 10.82
CA GLN A 283 -8.94 2.04 10.11
C GLN A 283 -10.07 1.72 11.08
N PRO A 284 -11.32 2.10 10.76
CA PRO A 284 -12.43 1.65 11.55
C PRO A 284 -12.63 0.15 11.33
N PRO A 285 -13.28 -0.52 12.26
CA PRO A 285 -13.71 -1.90 12.07
C PRO A 285 -14.65 -2.09 10.87
N GLY A 286 -14.90 -3.35 10.52
CA GLY A 286 -15.92 -3.73 9.52
C GLY A 286 -15.53 -3.57 8.05
N ASN A 287 -14.28 -3.25 7.73
CA ASN A 287 -13.77 -3.18 6.36
C ASN A 287 -12.40 -3.85 6.22
N ASN A 288 -11.95 -4.10 4.99
CA ASN A 288 -10.68 -4.73 4.68
C ASN A 288 -9.66 -3.77 4.03
N HIS A 289 -9.65 -2.50 4.46
CA HIS A 289 -8.83 -1.46 3.82
C HIS A 289 -7.37 -1.39 4.28
N CYS A 290 -6.88 -2.26 5.17
CA CYS A 290 -5.54 -2.17 5.76
C CYS A 290 -4.41 -2.03 4.73
N GLY A 291 -4.51 -2.74 3.59
CA GLY A 291 -3.57 -2.58 2.47
C GLY A 291 -3.54 -1.16 1.91
N PHE A 292 -4.68 -0.49 1.77
CA PHE A 292 -4.74 0.91 1.34
C PHE A 292 -4.18 1.88 2.38
N TYR A 293 -4.34 1.60 3.67
CA TYR A 293 -3.68 2.40 4.72
C TYR A 293 -2.16 2.28 4.59
N VAL A 294 -1.63 1.06 4.38
CA VAL A 294 -0.20 0.86 4.13
C VAL A 294 0.26 1.55 2.85
N MET A 295 -0.52 1.49 1.77
CA MET A 295 -0.25 2.23 0.54
C MET A 295 -0.14 3.73 0.81
N HIS A 296 -1.10 4.30 1.56
CA HIS A 296 -1.10 5.70 1.97
C HIS A 296 0.12 6.05 2.80
N TYR A 297 0.45 5.26 3.83
CA TYR A 297 1.61 5.51 4.66
C TYR A 297 2.91 5.49 3.85
N MET A 298 3.10 4.51 2.96
CA MET A 298 4.24 4.49 2.05
C MET A 298 4.27 5.74 1.16
N HIS A 299 3.12 6.14 0.60
CA HIS A 299 3.02 7.33 -0.25
C HIS A 299 3.42 8.62 0.47
N CYS A 300 3.14 8.73 1.77
CA CYS A 300 3.55 9.88 2.58
C CYS A 300 5.08 10.03 2.69
N TYR A 301 5.85 8.96 2.48
CA TYR A 301 7.31 9.02 2.44
C TYR A 301 7.82 9.49 1.05
N THR A 302 7.13 9.15 -0.03
CA THR A 302 7.64 9.20 -1.41
C THR A 302 7.00 10.26 -2.30
N GLY A 303 5.88 10.85 -1.86
CA GLY A 303 5.01 11.71 -2.67
C GLY A 303 4.89 13.16 -2.21
N ASP A 304 4.29 13.96 -3.11
CA ASP A 304 4.21 15.43 -3.18
C ASP A 304 3.36 16.10 -2.07
N CYS A 305 3.42 15.61 -0.83
CA CYS A 305 2.90 16.34 0.32
C CYS A 305 3.79 17.58 0.59
N ARG A 306 3.65 18.62 -0.22
CA ARG A 306 4.13 19.99 0.09
C ARG A 306 3.38 20.64 1.26
N SER A 307 2.68 19.86 2.06
CA SER A 307 2.00 20.30 3.26
C SER A 307 2.12 19.22 4.33
N ALA A 308 2.50 19.68 5.53
CA ALA A 308 2.47 18.97 6.79
C ALA A 308 3.69 18.05 6.98
N GLU A 309 4.78 18.48 7.65
CA GLU A 309 4.74 18.52 9.12
C GLU A 309 3.59 17.66 9.60
N MET A 310 3.81 16.34 9.70
CA MET A 310 2.89 15.35 10.25
C MET A 310 2.01 16.02 11.32
N ASN A 311 0.86 16.56 10.88
CA ASN A 311 0.17 17.58 11.65
C ASN A 311 -0.32 16.90 12.91
N THR A 312 -0.26 17.59 14.03
CA THR A 312 -0.81 17.16 15.31
C THR A 312 -2.32 16.84 15.24
N GLU A 313 -2.99 17.17 14.13
CA GLU A 313 -4.40 16.83 13.80
C GLU A 313 -4.59 15.47 13.08
N LEU A 314 -3.53 14.72 12.76
CA LEU A 314 -3.64 13.35 12.19
C LEU A 314 -4.08 12.30 13.22
N ASP A 315 -4.24 12.69 14.49
CA ASP A 315 -4.62 11.77 15.55
C ASP A 315 -6.05 11.28 15.33
N SER A 316 -6.17 10.03 14.88
CA SER A 316 -7.40 9.21 14.86
C SER A 316 -8.38 9.30 13.71
N ARG A 317 -8.18 10.16 12.69
CA ARG A 317 -9.13 10.18 11.56
C ARG A 317 -8.97 8.95 10.66
N GLU A 318 -10.06 8.57 10.00
CA GLU A 318 -10.07 7.51 9.00
C GLU A 318 -9.51 8.00 7.65
N LEU A 319 -8.99 7.06 6.86
CA LEU A 319 -8.73 7.23 5.43
C LEU A 319 -10.06 7.08 4.68
N LEU A 320 -10.52 8.18 4.09
CA LEU A 320 -11.82 8.26 3.45
C LEU A 320 -11.80 7.63 2.06
N MET A 321 -12.95 7.16 1.56
CA MET A 321 -13.09 6.65 0.17
C MET A 321 -12.56 7.63 -0.90
N GLY A 322 -12.80 8.92 -0.73
CA GLY A 322 -12.25 9.96 -1.62
C GLY A 322 -10.73 10.09 -1.58
N GLU A 323 -10.06 9.47 -0.60
CA GLU A 323 -8.60 9.37 -0.47
C GLU A 323 -8.07 7.99 -0.91
N LEU A 324 -8.93 6.96 -0.94
CA LEU A 324 -8.61 5.64 -1.53
C LEU A 324 -8.55 5.69 -3.05
N VAL A 325 -9.53 6.34 -3.69
CA VAL A 325 -9.63 6.42 -5.16
C VAL A 325 -8.38 7.04 -5.80
N PRO A 326 -7.77 8.09 -5.24
CA PRO A 326 -6.48 8.61 -5.69
C PRO A 326 -5.32 7.60 -5.63
N LEU A 327 -5.24 6.77 -4.58
CA LEU A 327 -4.24 5.69 -4.52
C LEU A 327 -4.50 4.66 -5.62
N GLN A 328 -5.78 4.37 -5.89
CA GLN A 328 -6.17 3.47 -6.97
C GLN A 328 -5.78 4.02 -8.35
N GLU A 329 -6.02 5.32 -8.58
CA GLU A 329 -5.65 6.01 -9.82
C GLU A 329 -4.13 6.05 -10.00
N GLU A 330 -3.35 6.34 -8.96
CA GLU A 330 -1.88 6.39 -9.03
C GLU A 330 -1.30 5.05 -9.50
N LEU A 331 -1.70 3.94 -8.85
CA LEU A 331 -1.24 2.61 -9.27
C LEU A 331 -1.73 2.26 -10.66
N ALA A 332 -3.00 2.55 -10.97
CA ALA A 332 -3.54 2.29 -12.31
C ALA A 332 -2.78 3.06 -13.39
N GLY A 333 -2.40 4.31 -13.08
CA GLY A 333 -1.61 5.14 -13.96
C GLY A 333 -0.21 4.60 -14.18
N TRP A 334 0.47 4.18 -13.11
CA TRP A 334 1.77 3.54 -13.25
C TRP A 334 1.68 2.24 -14.06
N LEU A 335 0.70 1.39 -13.79
CA LEU A 335 0.50 0.15 -14.54
C LEU A 335 0.28 0.40 -16.04
N VAL A 336 -0.54 1.39 -16.39
CA VAL A 336 -0.81 1.71 -17.80
C VAL A 336 0.45 2.20 -18.52
N ASP A 337 1.26 3.05 -17.89
CA ASP A 337 2.43 3.67 -18.55
C ASP A 337 3.67 2.78 -18.57
N TYR A 338 3.86 1.97 -17.52
CA TYR A 338 5.13 1.31 -17.24
C TYR A 338 5.07 -0.21 -17.26
N VAL A 339 3.88 -0.81 -17.24
CA VAL A 339 3.70 -2.27 -17.27
C VAL A 339 2.95 -2.72 -18.52
N VAL A 340 1.82 -2.08 -18.81
CA VAL A 340 0.92 -2.46 -19.92
C VAL A 340 1.43 -1.96 -21.27
N LYS A 341 2.04 -0.78 -21.29
CA LYS A 341 2.57 -0.19 -22.52
C LYS A 341 3.74 -1.03 -23.03
N PRO A 342 3.69 -1.55 -24.28
CA PRO A 342 4.76 -2.39 -24.80
C PRO A 342 6.13 -1.71 -24.74
N ARG A 343 7.16 -2.48 -24.37
CA ARG A 343 8.56 -2.02 -24.23
C ARG A 343 8.76 -0.89 -23.21
N SER A 344 7.82 -0.68 -22.30
CA SER A 344 8.06 0.15 -21.12
C SER A 344 8.93 -0.59 -20.10
N GLU A 345 9.49 0.13 -19.13
CA GLU A 345 10.55 -0.34 -18.23
C GLU A 345 10.17 -1.60 -17.42
N TYR A 346 8.89 -1.76 -17.05
CA TYR A 346 8.38 -2.88 -16.26
C TYR A 346 7.50 -3.81 -17.10
N SER A 347 7.44 -3.61 -18.43
CA SER A 347 6.68 -4.44 -19.35
C SER A 347 7.34 -5.80 -19.53
N ILE A 348 6.53 -6.85 -19.41
CA ILE A 348 6.90 -8.21 -19.81
C ILE A 348 6.31 -8.62 -21.18
N ILE A 349 5.61 -7.68 -21.82
CA ILE A 349 4.91 -7.82 -23.11
C ILE A 349 5.70 -7.12 -24.23
#